data_AF-A0AAF0MDZ2-F1
#
_entry.id   AF-A0AAF0MDZ2-F1
#
_cell.length_a   1.000
_cell.length_b   1.000
_cell.length_c   1.000
_cell.angle_alpha   90.00
_cell.angle_beta   90.00
_cell.angle_gamma   90.00
#
_symmetry.space_group_name_H-M   'P 1'
#
loop_
_entity.id
_entity.type
_entity.pdbx_description
1 polymer ?
#
loop_
_entity_poly.entity_id
_entity_poly.type
_entity_poly.pdbx_seq_one_letter_code
_entity_poly.pdbx_strand_id
1 'polypeptide(L)' 'MKVTFEIRRGDRDAFNNAFAAAALHEGYSTPKDIIVDIYVAETRRLQDTYNGGEPFPQRSKQAPRGRPIRRAE' A
#
# COMPACT_ATOMS: atom_id res chain seq x y z
N MET A 1 12.19 -8.94 5.36
CA MET A 1 10.75 -9.22 5.56
C MET A 1 10.12 -9.51 4.21
N LYS A 2 9.42 -10.64 4.04
CA LYS A 2 8.71 -10.99 2.80
C LYS A 2 7.22 -10.80 3.04
N VAL A 3 6.58 -9.97 2.24
CA VAL A 3 5.13 -9.74 2.29
C VAL A 3 4.55 -10.15 0.94
N THR A 4 3.50 -10.95 0.97
CA THR A 4 2.78 -11.40 -0.23
C THR A 4 1.36 -10.88 -0.14
N PHE A 5 0.89 -10.26 -1.21
CA PHE A 5 -0.48 -9.77 -1.33
C PHE A 5 -1.22 -10.58 -2.39
N GLU A 6 -2.50 -10.80 -2.17
CA GLU A 6 -3.38 -11.29 -3.22
C GLU A 6 -3.82 -10.10 -4.07
N ILE A 7 -3.50 -10.16 -5.35
CA ILE A 7 -3.83 -9.14 -6.33
C ILE A 7 -4.47 -9.88 -7.50
N ARG A 8 -5.56 -9.34 -8.05
CA ARG A 8 -6.17 -9.92 -9.25
C ARG A 8 -5.14 -9.88 -10.38
N ARG A 9 -5.15 -10.92 -11.21
CA ARG A 9 -4.17 -11.05 -12.31
C ARG A 9 -4.17 -9.82 -13.22
N GLY A 10 -5.36 -9.31 -13.59
CA GLY A 10 -5.48 -8.12 -14.45
C GLY A 10 -4.80 -6.88 -13.86
N ASP A 11 -4.95 -6.65 -12.56
CA ASP A 11 -4.34 -5.50 -11.88
C ASP A 11 -2.81 -5.62 -11.82
N ARG A 12 -2.30 -6.85 -11.64
CA ARG A 12 -0.85 -7.12 -11.71
C ARG A 12 -0.28 -6.83 -13.10
N ASP A 13 -0.96 -7.29 -14.14
CA ASP A 13 -0.51 -7.10 -15.51
C ASP A 13 -0.56 -5.61 -15.89
N ALA A 14 -1.60 -4.88 -15.48
CA ALA A 14 -1.69 -3.43 -15.64
C ALA A 14 -0.56 -2.70 -14.92
N PHE A 15 -0.23 -3.08 -13.69
CA PHE A 15 0.88 -2.51 -12.94
C PHE A 15 2.23 -2.76 -13.63
N ASN A 16 2.48 -3.98 -14.11
CA ASN A 16 3.71 -4.30 -14.83
C ASN A 16 3.85 -3.51 -16.14
N ASN A 17 2.74 -3.29 -16.85
CA ASN A 17 2.74 -2.47 -18.07
C ASN A 17 3.02 -1.00 -17.75
N ALA A 18 2.48 -0.47 -16.65
CA ALA A 18 2.74 0.88 -16.19
C ALA A 18 4.17 1.08 -15.64
N PHE A 19 4.79 0.03 -15.12
CA PHE A 19 6.13 0.10 -14.52
C PHE A 19 7.18 0.66 -15.49
N ALA A 20 7.10 0.32 -16.78
CA ALA A 20 8.04 0.84 -17.78
C ALA A 20 7.99 2.38 -17.86
N ALA A 21 6.79 2.97 -17.78
CA ALA A 21 6.62 4.42 -17.75
C ALA A 21 7.15 5.02 -16.45
N ALA A 22 6.83 4.39 -15.31
CA ALA A 22 7.32 4.83 -13.99
C ALA A 22 8.85 4.79 -13.90
N ALA A 23 9.50 3.76 -14.45
CA ALA A 23 10.95 3.66 -14.47
C ALA A 23 11.60 4.78 -15.30
N LEU A 24 11.00 5.13 -16.45
CA LEU A 24 11.52 6.16 -17.35
C LEU A 24 11.29 7.59 -16.84
N HIS A 25 10.11 7.86 -16.26
CA HIS A 25 9.70 9.22 -15.92
C HIS A 25 9.87 9.58 -14.45
N GLU A 26 9.78 8.59 -13.56
CA GLU A 26 9.84 8.81 -12.10
C GLU A 26 11.13 8.25 -11.48
N GLY A 27 11.96 7.55 -12.27
CA GLY A 27 13.28 7.08 -11.83
C GLY A 27 13.26 5.84 -10.94
N TYR A 28 12.13 5.12 -10.87
CA TYR A 28 12.06 3.87 -10.12
C TYR A 28 12.91 2.77 -10.77
N SER A 29 13.71 2.09 -9.96
CA SER A 29 14.58 1.00 -10.42
C SER A 29 13.90 -0.37 -10.36
N THR A 30 12.99 -0.58 -9.41
CA THR A 30 12.26 -1.84 -9.26
C THR A 30 10.78 -1.61 -8.93
N PRO A 31 9.88 -2.55 -9.29
CA PRO A 31 8.47 -2.42 -8.93
C PRO A 31 8.23 -2.44 -7.41
N LYS A 32 9.17 -3.02 -6.65
CA LYS A 32 9.16 -2.99 -5.18
C LYS A 32 9.25 -1.56 -4.66
N ASP A 33 10.04 -0.70 -5.29
CA ASP A 33 10.25 0.68 -4.82
C ASP A 33 8.94 1.46 -4.87
N ILE A 34 8.18 1.31 -5.97
CA ILE A 34 6.84 1.89 -6.10
C ILE A 34 5.90 1.38 -5.00
N ILE A 35 5.91 0.07 -4.72
CA ILE A 35 5.04 -0.50 -3.68
C ILE A 35 5.40 0.05 -2.30
N VAL A 36 6.69 0.21 -2.01
CA VAL A 36 7.15 0.80 -0.74
C VAL A 36 6.68 2.26 -0.62
N ASP A 37 6.81 3.04 -1.69
CA ASP A 37 6.39 4.44 -1.69
C ASP A 37 4.88 4.59 -1.51
N ILE A 38 4.09 3.79 -2.23
CA ILE A 38 2.63 3.74 -2.03
C ILE A 38 2.29 3.37 -0.58
N TYR A 39 2.97 2.36 -0.03
CA TYR A 39 2.73 1.90 1.33
C TYR A 39 3.03 2.99 2.37
N VAL A 40 4.15 3.70 2.23
CA VAL A 40 4.55 4.79 3.13
C VAL A 40 3.63 6.00 2.97
N ALA A 41 3.33 6.40 1.73
CA ALA A 41 2.45 7.52 1.42
C ALA A 41 1.05 7.29 1.98
N GLU A 42 0.49 6.08 1.79
CA GLU A 42 -0.82 5.74 2.34
C GLU A 42 -0.81 5.69 3.86
N THR A 43 0.27 5.19 4.48
CA THR A 43 0.42 5.22 5.94
C THR A 43 0.40 6.64 6.47
N ARG A 44 1.13 7.58 5.85
CA ARG A 44 1.12 8.99 6.21
C ARG A 44 -0.26 9.60 6.04
N ARG A 45 -0.93 9.34 4.91
CA ARG A 45 -2.30 9.79 4.66
C ARG A 45 -3.25 9.34 5.78
N LEU A 46 -3.13 8.10 6.23
CA LEU A 46 -3.95 7.56 7.33
C LEU A 46 -3.61 8.21 8.68
N GLN A 47 -2.34 8.49 8.96
CA GLN A 47 -1.90 9.23 10.15
C GLN A 47 -2.47 10.65 10.16
N ASP A 48 -2.36 11.37 9.04
CA ASP A 48 -2.89 12.72 8.88
C ASP A 48 -4.41 12.74 9.02
N THR A 49 -5.10 11.78 8.39
CA THR A 49 -6.58 11.74 8.37
C THR A 49 -7.18 11.33 9.70
N TYR A 50 -6.58 10.36 10.40
CA TYR A 50 -7.22 9.69 11.53
C TYR A 50 -6.46 9.79 12.84
N ASN A 51 -5.24 10.32 12.84
CA ASN A 51 -4.39 10.40 14.03
C ASN A 51 -3.69 11.77 14.17
N GLY A 52 -4.23 12.82 13.53
CA GLY A 52 -3.72 14.18 13.67
C GLY A 52 -2.28 14.37 13.19
N GLY A 53 -1.83 13.54 12.24
CA GLY A 53 -0.45 13.55 11.74
C GLY A 53 0.54 12.77 12.59
N GLU A 54 0.12 12.23 13.73
CA GLU A 54 0.97 11.42 14.59
C GLU A 54 1.01 9.95 14.13
N PRO A 55 2.10 9.21 14.40
CA PRO A 55 2.16 7.78 14.15
C PRO A 55 1.12 6.99 14.98
N PHE A 56 0.52 5.96 14.37
CA PHE A 56 -0.34 5.03 15.13
C PHE A 56 0.48 4.26 16.19
N PRO A 57 -0.08 4.03 17.38
CA PRO A 57 0.61 3.26 18.42
C PRO A 57 0.89 1.84 17.94
N GLN A 58 2.09 1.34 18.24
CA GLN A 58 2.47 -0.03 17.90
C GLN A 58 1.55 -1.00 18.64
N ARG A 59 0.79 -1.81 17.89
CA ARG A 59 -0.08 -2.81 18.49
C ARG A 59 0.75 -3.96 19.07
N SER A 60 0.44 -4.34 20.30
CA SER A 60 0.99 -5.56 20.93
C SER A 60 0.38 -6.85 20.36
N LYS A 61 -0.79 -6.75 19.70
CA LYS A 61 -1.47 -7.85 19.03
C LYS A 61 -1.70 -7.53 17.56
N GLN A 62 -1.55 -8.53 16.70
CA GLN A 62 -1.74 -8.39 15.26
C GLN A 62 -3.16 -7.88 14.96
N ALA A 63 -3.30 -6.98 13.99
CA ALA A 63 -4.62 -6.54 13.55
C ALA A 63 -5.44 -7.76 13.10
N PRO A 64 -6.75 -7.81 13.39
CA PRO A 64 -7.59 -8.90 12.92
C PRO A 64 -7.47 -8.99 11.39
N ARG A 65 -7.06 -10.16 10.89
CA ARG A 65 -7.06 -10.46 9.45
C ARG A 65 -8.54 -10.53 9.04
N GLY A 66 -8.95 -9.64 8.15
CA GLY A 66 -10.30 -9.07 8.10
C GLY A 66 -11.48 -10.05 8.01
N ARG A 67 -12.60 -9.66 8.62
CA ARG A 67 -13.92 -9.74 7.96
C ARG A 67 -14.14 -8.37 7.31
N PRO A 68 -14.66 -8.27 6.07
CA PRO A 68 -14.91 -6.98 5.43
C PRO A 68 -15.79 -6.10 6.33
N ILE A 69 -15.39 -4.84 6.49
CA ILE A 69 -16.22 -3.81 7.13
C ILE A 69 -17.43 -3.64 6.20
N ARG A 70 -18.58 -4.20 6.59
CA ARG A 70 -19.85 -3.87 5.91
C ARG A 70 -20.06 -2.37 6.14
N ARG A 71 -20.11 -1.59 5.06
CA ARG A 71 -20.66 -0.23 5.14
C ARG A 71 -22.11 -0.41 5.57
N ALA A 72 -22.47 0.16 6.72
CA ALA A 72 -23.87 0.32 7.05
C ALA A 72 -24.45 1.34 6.08
N GLU A 73 -25.45 0.94 5.31
CA GLU A 73 -26.39 1.84 4.65
C GLU A 73 -27.32 2.47 5.69
#